data_AF-A0A1W5ZY48-F1
#
_entry.id   AF-A0A1W5ZY48-F1
#
_cell.length_a   1.000
_cell.length_b   1.000
_cell.length_c   1.000
_cell.angle_alpha   90.00
_cell.angle_beta   90.00
_cell.angle_gamma   90.00
#
_symmetry.space_group_name_H-M   'P 1'
#
loop_
_entity.id
_entity.type
_entity.pdbx_description
1 polymer ?
#
loop_
_entity_poly.entity_id
_entity_poly.type
_entity_poly.pdbx_seq_one_letter_code
_entity_poly.pdbx_strand_id
1 'polypeptide(L)'
;MSMALKERLNSSSLENLRQVAVLEFTDEVFESDNYCSLEVLTPDEHQLFIVNRNDRTLTILGISKDMAVTKETLFTQRIISMKEWFVDYSMSDNTPPRKLEIELMGGRTLLIEPGLSTSQEKNYKKPEFSNQVNEDFERLIAALKNTVIL
;
A
#
# COMPACT_ATOMS: atom_id res chain seq x y z
N MET A 1 17.16 7.00 9.49
CA MET A 1 17.36 6.52 8.11
C MET A 1 16.05 5.89 7.67
N SER A 2 15.55 6.22 6.48
CA SER A 2 14.37 5.59 5.90
C SER A 2 14.68 4.11 5.61
N MET A 3 13.87 3.19 6.12
CA MET A 3 14.02 1.75 5.82
C MET A 3 13.23 1.44 4.56
N ALA A 4 13.92 1.01 3.50
CA ALA A 4 13.26 0.72 2.24
C ALA A 4 12.21 -0.38 2.41
N LEU A 5 11.08 -0.29 1.71
CA LEU A 5 10.03 -1.32 1.73
C LEU A 5 10.61 -2.73 1.50
N LYS A 6 11.54 -2.85 0.56
CA LYS A 6 12.26 -4.11 0.27
C LYS A 6 12.94 -4.69 1.51
N GLU A 7 13.55 -3.84 2.34
CA GLU A 7 14.19 -4.25 3.58
C GLU A 7 13.15 -4.63 4.64
N ARG A 8 12.02 -3.91 4.74
CA ARG A 8 10.95 -4.26 5.68
C ARG A 8 10.35 -5.62 5.36
N LEU A 9 10.13 -5.91 4.07
CA LEU A 9 9.60 -7.19 3.62
C LEU A 9 10.60 -8.34 3.71
N ASN A 10 11.88 -8.09 4.03
CA ASN A 10 12.84 -9.14 4.35
C ASN A 10 12.66 -9.69 5.79
N SER A 11 11.71 -9.16 6.58
CA SER A 11 11.32 -9.82 7.81
C SER A 11 10.71 -11.20 7.49
N SER A 12 11.02 -12.20 8.31
CA SER A 12 10.67 -13.61 8.03
C SER A 12 9.18 -13.86 7.78
N SER A 13 8.29 -13.05 8.38
CA SER A 13 6.84 -13.14 8.20
C SER A 13 6.32 -12.55 6.88
N LEU A 14 7.11 -11.69 6.21
CA LEU A 14 6.74 -10.94 5.01
C LEU A 14 7.55 -11.33 3.78
N GLU A 15 8.56 -12.17 3.94
CA GLU A 15 9.44 -12.59 2.85
C GLU A 15 8.66 -13.23 1.69
N ASN A 16 7.60 -13.98 1.99
CA ASN A 16 6.74 -14.58 0.96
C ASN A 16 6.02 -13.52 0.12
N LEU A 17 5.55 -12.42 0.74
CA LEU A 17 4.91 -11.32 0.01
C LEU A 17 5.91 -10.65 -0.93
N ARG A 18 7.17 -10.48 -0.50
CA ARG A 18 8.26 -9.98 -1.35
C ARG A 18 8.53 -10.92 -2.52
N GLN A 19 8.68 -12.22 -2.26
CA GLN A 19 8.99 -13.21 -3.29
C GLN A 19 7.91 -13.25 -4.36
N VAL A 20 6.63 -13.25 -3.97
CA VAL A 20 5.51 -13.20 -4.92
C VAL A 20 5.53 -11.90 -5.72
N ALA A 21 5.80 -10.75 -5.09
CA ALA A 21 5.90 -9.48 -5.79
C ALA A 21 7.02 -9.47 -6.85
N VAL A 22 8.20 -10.03 -6.52
CA VAL A 22 9.31 -10.17 -7.47
C VAL A 22 8.98 -11.15 -8.60
N LEU A 23 8.27 -12.25 -8.32
CA LEU A 23 7.86 -13.19 -9.36
C LEU A 23 6.88 -12.56 -10.35
N GLU A 24 5.98 -11.69 -9.87
CA GLU A 24 4.94 -11.07 -10.68
C GLU A 24 5.40 -9.79 -11.42
N PHE A 25 6.32 -9.03 -10.83
CA PHE A 25 6.70 -7.69 -11.32
C PHE A 25 8.20 -7.46 -11.46
N THR A 26 9.05 -8.41 -11.08
CA THR A 26 10.50 -8.26 -10.86
C THR A 26 10.85 -7.32 -9.69
N ASP A 27 12.14 -7.08 -9.43
CA ASP A 27 12.60 -6.16 -8.38
C ASP A 27 12.25 -4.68 -8.66
N GLU A 28 11.86 -4.33 -9.88
CA GLU A 28 11.50 -2.96 -10.27
C GLU A 28 10.40 -2.35 -9.38
N VAL A 29 9.50 -3.17 -8.85
CA VAL A 29 8.41 -2.74 -7.95
C VAL A 29 8.91 -2.07 -6.65
N PHE A 30 10.18 -2.28 -6.30
CA PHE A 30 10.83 -1.72 -5.11
C PHE A 30 11.90 -0.67 -5.43
N GLU A 31 12.40 -0.64 -6.67
CA GLU A 31 13.60 0.13 -7.03
C GLU A 31 13.31 1.26 -8.04
N SER A 32 12.21 1.14 -8.80
CA SER A 32 11.87 2.10 -9.84
C SER A 32 10.94 3.19 -9.33
N ASP A 33 11.21 4.43 -9.73
CA ASP A 33 10.33 5.59 -9.51
C ASP A 33 8.97 5.45 -10.21
N ASN A 34 8.79 4.50 -11.13
CA ASN A 34 7.50 4.25 -11.75
C ASN A 34 6.49 3.61 -10.77
N TYR A 35 7.00 2.82 -9.83
CA TYR A 35 6.16 2.07 -8.90
C TYR A 35 6.10 2.77 -7.55
N CYS A 36 4.94 2.71 -6.92
CA CYS A 36 4.78 3.08 -5.53
C CYS A 36 4.02 1.97 -4.81
N SER A 37 4.63 1.44 -3.75
CA SER A 37 4.19 0.21 -3.13
C SER A 37 3.98 0.42 -1.63
N LEU A 38 2.96 -0.23 -1.07
CA LEU A 38 2.62 -0.17 0.36
C LEU A 38 2.16 -1.54 0.83
N GLU A 39 2.75 -2.03 1.92
CA GLU A 39 2.27 -3.22 2.60
C GLU A 39 1.19 -2.91 3.63
N VAL A 40 0.16 -3.75 3.67
CA VAL A 40 -0.89 -3.73 4.69
C VAL A 40 -1.08 -5.14 5.21
N LEU A 41 -0.94 -5.32 6.51
CA LEU A 41 -1.03 -6.63 7.15
C LEU A 41 -2.30 -6.69 7.97
N THR A 42 -3.10 -7.72 7.74
CA THR A 42 -4.32 -8.00 8.49
C THR A 42 -4.19 -9.37 9.16
N PRO A 43 -5.06 -9.73 10.12
CA PRO A 43 -5.07 -11.06 10.69
C PRO A 43 -5.21 -12.18 9.66
N ASP A 44 -5.81 -11.93 8.51
CA ASP A 44 -6.19 -12.95 7.55
C ASP A 44 -5.30 -12.97 6.30
N GLU A 45 -4.82 -11.80 5.88
CA GLU A 45 -4.01 -11.62 4.68
C GLU A 45 -2.89 -10.58 4.87
N HIS A 46 -1.75 -10.84 4.24
CA HIS A 46 -0.72 -9.84 4.00
C HIS A 46 -0.85 -9.34 2.57
N GLN A 47 -1.01 -8.03 2.40
CA GLN A 47 -1.28 -7.41 1.11
C GLN A 47 -0.19 -6.41 0.74
N LEU A 48 0.12 -6.33 -0.55
CA LEU A 48 0.96 -5.33 -1.16
C LEU A 48 0.13 -4.56 -2.20
N PHE A 49 -0.10 -3.29 -1.94
CA PHE A 49 -0.72 -2.36 -2.87
C PHE A 49 0.38 -1.75 -3.74
N ILE A 50 0.25 -1.85 -5.06
CA ILE A 50 1.27 -1.43 -6.03
C ILE A 50 0.60 -0.51 -7.04
N VAL A 51 1.01 0.75 -7.07
CA VAL A 51 0.62 1.71 -8.09
C VAL A 51 1.69 1.73 -9.18
N ASN A 52 1.30 1.46 -10.42
CA ASN A 52 2.14 1.67 -11.60
C ASN A 52 1.69 2.98 -12.27
N ARG A 53 2.59 3.97 -12.29
CA ARG A 53 2.28 5.32 -12.81
C ARG A 53 2.16 5.33 -14.33
N ASN A 54 3.03 4.61 -15.03
CA ASN A 54 3.03 4.51 -16.50
C ASN A 54 1.77 3.82 -17.02
N ASP A 55 1.42 2.66 -16.45
CA ASP A 55 0.26 1.88 -16.90
C ASP A 55 -1.05 2.34 -16.24
N ARG A 56 -0.97 3.27 -15.28
CA ARG A 56 -2.11 3.82 -14.54
C ARG A 56 -2.95 2.71 -13.92
N THR A 57 -2.29 1.82 -13.19
CA THR A 57 -2.92 0.69 -12.50
C THR A 57 -2.63 0.70 -11.01
N LEU A 58 -3.57 0.15 -10.24
CA LEU A 58 -3.41 -0.24 -8.84
C LEU A 58 -3.55 -1.76 -8.79
N THR A 59 -2.48 -2.46 -8.45
CA THR A 59 -2.50 -3.89 -8.20
C THR A 59 -2.50 -4.17 -6.71
N ILE A 60 -3.38 -5.08 -6.28
CA ILE A 60 -3.44 -5.64 -4.94
C ILE A 60 -2.91 -7.06 -5.04
N LEU A 61 -1.79 -7.33 -4.39
CA LEU A 61 -1.20 -8.64 -4.29
C LEU A 61 -1.34 -9.13 -2.85
N GLY A 62 -2.12 -10.19 -2.64
CA GLY A 62 -2.38 -10.76 -1.31
C GLY A 62 -1.75 -12.14 -1.16
N ILE A 63 -1.31 -12.45 0.07
CA ILE A 63 -1.00 -13.80 0.51
C ILE A 63 -1.77 -14.11 1.80
N SER A 64 -2.55 -15.19 1.78
CA SER A 64 -3.27 -15.66 2.96
C SER A 64 -2.37 -16.50 3.88
N LYS A 65 -2.86 -16.80 5.08
CA LYS A 65 -2.20 -17.73 6.01
C LYS A 65 -1.92 -19.11 5.42
N ASP A 66 -2.77 -19.56 4.50
CA ASP A 66 -2.64 -20.85 3.83
C ASP A 66 -1.71 -20.78 2.61
N MET A 67 -0.98 -19.67 2.43
CA MET A 67 -0.09 -19.38 1.30
C MET A 67 -0.82 -19.32 -0.05
N ALA A 68 -2.14 -19.09 -0.02
CA ALA A 68 -2.87 -18.81 -1.25
C ALA A 68 -2.55 -17.39 -1.72
N VAL A 69 -2.16 -17.26 -2.98
CA VAL A 69 -1.84 -15.97 -3.60
C VAL A 69 -3.04 -15.43 -4.33
N THR A 70 -3.40 -14.19 -4.06
CA THR A 70 -4.41 -13.43 -4.79
C THR A 70 -3.74 -12.26 -5.49
N LYS A 71 -4.13 -12.01 -6.75
CA LYS A 71 -3.67 -10.85 -7.51
C LYS A 71 -4.86 -10.22 -8.18
N GLU A 72 -4.94 -8.91 -8.04
CA GLU A 72 -5.99 -8.14 -8.68
C GLU A 72 -5.45 -6.81 -9.17
N THR A 73 -5.69 -6.50 -10.45
CA THR A 73 -5.26 -5.26 -11.07
C THR A 73 -6.46 -4.41 -11.45
N LEU A 74 -6.47 -3.17 -10.97
CA LEU A 74 -7.51 -2.17 -11.20
C LEU A 74 -6.93 -1.01 -12.03
N PHE A 75 -7.67 -0.56 -13.03
CA PHE A 75 -7.30 0.63 -13.79
C PHE A 75 -7.69 1.89 -13.02
N THR A 76 -6.74 2.79 -12.77
CA THR A 76 -6.99 3.99 -11.96
C THR A 76 -7.91 5.00 -12.64
N GLN A 77 -8.00 4.97 -13.98
CA GLN A 77 -9.00 5.74 -14.72
C GLN A 77 -10.46 5.39 -14.37
N ARG A 78 -10.70 4.23 -13.73
CA ARG A 78 -12.03 3.81 -13.27
C ARG A 78 -12.34 4.31 -11.87
N ILE A 79 -11.41 4.97 -11.20
CA ILE A 79 -11.63 5.58 -9.88
C ILE A 79 -12.54 6.78 -10.06
N ILE A 80 -13.67 6.78 -9.36
CA ILE A 80 -14.65 7.87 -9.37
C ILE A 80 -14.55 8.76 -8.14
N SER A 81 -14.03 8.22 -7.04
CA SER A 81 -13.82 8.97 -5.80
C SER A 81 -12.65 8.40 -5.01
N MET A 82 -11.91 9.29 -4.36
CA MET A 82 -10.92 8.95 -3.34
C MET A 82 -11.20 9.80 -2.11
N LYS A 83 -11.44 9.16 -0.97
CA LYS A 83 -11.70 9.82 0.31
C LYS A 83 -10.62 9.44 1.31
N GLU A 84 -9.93 10.45 1.80
CA GLU A 84 -8.92 10.32 2.85
C GLU A 84 -9.54 10.56 4.22
N TRP A 85 -9.32 9.64 5.15
CA TRP A 85 -9.85 9.69 6.50
C TRP A 85 -8.74 10.02 7.49
N PHE A 86 -8.93 11.06 8.28
CA PHE A 86 -8.00 11.52 9.30
C PHE A 86 -8.64 11.37 10.69
N VAL A 87 -7.85 11.02 11.70
CA VAL A 87 -8.34 10.90 13.09
C VAL A 87 -8.15 12.20 13.84
N ASP A 88 -6.94 12.77 13.76
CA ASP A 88 -6.56 14.01 14.45
C ASP A 88 -6.07 15.03 13.44
N TYR A 89 -6.97 15.48 12.55
CA TYR A 89 -6.62 16.43 11.49
C TYR A 89 -6.12 17.75 12.10
N SER A 90 -4.82 18.02 11.95
CA SER A 90 -4.19 19.27 12.35
C SER A 90 -4.08 20.23 11.16
N MET A 91 -4.43 21.50 11.40
CA MET A 91 -4.19 22.59 10.43
C MET A 91 -2.75 23.13 10.51
N SER A 92 -2.00 22.77 11.56
CA SER A 92 -0.62 23.22 11.79
C SER A 92 0.43 22.15 11.45
N ASP A 93 0.06 20.88 11.47
CA ASP A 93 0.97 19.75 11.29
C ASP A 93 0.47 18.83 10.17
N ASN A 94 1.39 18.38 9.31
CA ASN A 94 1.05 17.41 8.27
C ASN A 94 0.68 16.08 8.93
N THR A 95 -0.61 15.80 9.02
CA THR A 95 -1.14 14.57 9.60
C THR A 95 -1.42 13.60 8.46
N PRO A 96 -0.71 12.44 8.38
CA PRO A 96 -0.98 11.48 7.33
C PRO A 96 -2.40 10.91 7.49
N PRO A 97 -3.09 10.59 6.39
CA PRO A 97 -4.38 9.93 6.45
C PRO A 97 -4.23 8.56 7.13
N ARG A 98 -5.22 8.19 7.95
CA ARG A 98 -5.28 6.86 8.57
C ARG A 98 -5.74 5.79 7.59
N LYS A 99 -6.66 6.19 6.69
CA LYS A 99 -7.32 5.28 5.77
C LYS A 99 -7.67 6.00 4.47
N LEU A 100 -7.61 5.26 3.38
CA LEU A 100 -8.04 5.69 2.06
C LEU A 100 -9.21 4.80 1.62
N GLU A 101 -10.29 5.44 1.18
CA GLU A 101 -11.41 4.79 0.53
C GLU A 101 -11.41 5.16 -0.95
N ILE A 102 -11.37 4.17 -1.82
CA ILE A 102 -11.38 4.32 -3.27
C ILE A 102 -12.68 3.73 -3.80
N GLU A 103 -13.50 4.54 -4.44
CA GLU A 103 -14.67 4.08 -5.16
C GLU A 103 -14.33 3.94 -6.64
N LEU A 104 -14.65 2.78 -7.21
CA LEU A 104 -14.48 2.47 -8.63
C LEU A 104 -15.83 2.39 -9.34
N MET A 105 -15.82 2.70 -10.64
CA MET A 105 -16.97 2.49 -11.53
C MET A 105 -17.50 1.06 -11.42
N GLY A 106 -18.80 0.92 -11.18
CA GLY A 106 -19.46 -0.36 -10.95
C GLY A 106 -19.81 -0.64 -9.48
N GLY A 107 -19.69 0.36 -8.60
CA GLY A 107 -20.16 0.28 -7.20
C GLY A 107 -19.20 -0.46 -6.27
N ARG A 108 -17.95 -0.62 -6.69
CA ARG A 108 -16.93 -1.28 -5.88
C ARG A 108 -16.18 -0.26 -5.03
N THR A 109 -15.99 -0.58 -3.75
CA THR A 109 -15.18 0.19 -2.82
C THR A 109 -13.97 -0.60 -2.37
N LEU A 110 -12.79 0.01 -2.44
CA LEU A 110 -11.55 -0.51 -1.89
C LEU A 110 -11.13 0.33 -0.68
N LEU A 111 -10.67 -0.33 0.37
CA LEU A 111 -10.21 0.32 1.60
C LEU A 111 -8.74 -0.03 1.85
N ILE A 112 -7.91 0.99 2.08
CA ILE A 112 -6.50 0.83 2.43
C ILE A 112 -6.28 1.47 3.80
N GLU A 113 -5.92 0.66 4.80
CA GLU A 113 -5.66 1.11 6.18
C GLU A 113 -4.33 0.53 6.69
N PRO A 114 -3.20 1.22 6.46
CA PRO A 114 -1.88 0.73 6.89
C PRO A 114 -1.76 0.51 8.40
N GLY A 115 -2.57 1.22 9.19
CA GLY A 115 -2.62 1.05 10.65
C GLY A 115 -2.95 -0.38 11.10
N LEU A 116 -3.61 -1.18 10.27
CA LEU A 116 -3.90 -2.60 10.56
C LEU A 116 -2.62 -3.42 10.78
N SER A 117 -1.50 -3.04 10.16
CA SER A 117 -0.22 -3.72 10.30
C SER A 117 0.30 -3.74 11.74
N THR A 118 -0.05 -2.72 12.54
CA THR A 118 0.31 -2.64 13.97
C THR A 118 -0.31 -3.75 14.84
N SER A 119 -1.41 -4.35 14.35
CA SER A 119 -2.08 -5.46 15.02
C SER A 119 -1.37 -6.80 14.82
N GLN A 120 -0.62 -6.95 13.73
CA GLN A 120 0.03 -8.20 13.34
C GLN A 120 1.50 -8.25 13.75
N GLU A 121 2.23 -7.17 13.52
CA GLU A 121 3.68 -7.15 13.64
C GLU A 121 4.12 -6.09 14.66
N LYS A 122 4.83 -6.52 15.71
CA LYS A 122 5.27 -5.64 16.80
C LYS A 122 6.22 -4.54 16.31
N ASN A 123 6.95 -4.79 15.22
CA ASN A 123 7.87 -3.81 14.64
C ASN A 123 7.14 -2.54 14.19
N TYR A 124 5.90 -2.63 13.70
CA TYR A 124 5.08 -1.47 13.30
C TYR A 124 4.65 -0.59 14.48
N LYS A 125 4.81 -1.05 15.73
CA LYS A 125 4.61 -0.21 16.93
C LYS A 125 5.81 0.70 17.20
N LYS A 126 6.97 0.42 16.60
CA LYS A 126 8.14 1.29 16.72
C LYS A 126 7.91 2.53 15.84
N PRO A 127 8.19 3.74 16.36
CA PRO A 127 7.97 4.97 15.61
C PRO A 127 8.65 5.00 14.23
N GLU A 128 9.84 4.40 14.12
CA GLU A 128 10.58 4.34 12.85
C GLU A 128 9.83 3.59 11.73
N PHE A 129 9.22 2.44 12.04
CA PHE A 129 8.43 1.67 11.08
C PHE A 129 7.10 2.38 10.80
N SER A 130 6.43 2.87 11.85
CA SER A 130 5.16 3.57 11.71
C SER A 130 5.28 4.82 10.85
N ASN A 131 6.31 5.64 11.06
CA ASN A 131 6.55 6.84 10.27
C ASN A 131 6.83 6.49 8.82
N GLN A 132 7.62 5.44 8.56
CA GLN A 132 7.93 5.03 7.20
C GLN A 132 6.69 4.53 6.44
N VAL A 133 5.84 3.74 7.10
CA VAL A 133 4.58 3.28 6.50
C VAL A 133 3.66 4.44 6.19
N ASN A 134 3.60 5.45 7.06
CA ASN A 134 2.83 6.66 6.80
C ASN A 134 3.38 7.43 5.59
N GLU A 135 4.70 7.59 5.48
CA GLU A 135 5.34 8.21 4.31
C GLU A 135 5.03 7.43 3.03
N ASP A 136 5.15 6.09 3.07
CA ASP A 136 4.86 5.24 1.91
C ASP A 136 3.37 5.30 1.55
N PHE A 137 2.48 5.43 2.53
CA PHE A 137 1.05 5.60 2.29
C PHE A 137 0.73 6.96 1.64
N GLU A 138 1.32 8.05 2.13
CA GLU A 138 1.19 9.37 1.49
C GLU A 138 1.72 9.35 0.05
N ARG A 139 2.85 8.68 -0.20
CA ARG A 139 3.41 8.49 -1.54
C ARG A 139 2.48 7.67 -2.44
N LEU A 140 1.85 6.62 -1.90
CA LEU A 140 0.88 5.80 -2.63
C LEU A 140 -0.33 6.63 -3.04
N ILE A 141 -0.88 7.42 -2.12
CA ILE A 141 -2.01 8.32 -2.38
C ILE A 141 -1.63 9.36 -3.45
N ALA A 142 -0.46 9.98 -3.34
CA ALA A 142 0.04 10.93 -4.32
C ALA A 142 0.21 10.26 -5.70
N ALA A 143 0.74 9.03 -5.75
CA ALA A 143 0.87 8.26 -6.98
C ALA A 143 -0.52 8.00 -7.61
N LEU A 144 -1.50 7.56 -6.81
CA LEU A 144 -2.88 7.37 -7.28
C LEU A 144 -3.47 8.66 -7.86
N LYS A 145 -3.39 9.78 -7.14
CA LYS A 145 -3.86 11.10 -7.62
C LYS A 145 -3.21 11.50 -8.93
N ASN A 146 -1.89 11.31 -9.06
CA ASN A 146 -1.17 11.62 -10.29
C ASN A 146 -1.58 10.73 -11.46
N THR A 147 -2.04 9.49 -11.21
CA THR A 147 -2.59 8.65 -12.29
C THR A 147 -4.02 9.01 -12.67
N VAL A 148 -4.74 9.79 -11.85
CA VAL A 148 -6.14 10.18 -12.10
C VAL A 148 -6.23 11.56 -12.76
N ILE A 149 -5.34 12.50 -12.41
CA ILE A 149 -5.33 13.88 -12.93
C ILE A 149 -4.63 13.91 -14.29
N LEU A 150 -5.31 14.48 -15.30
CA LEU A 150 -4.77 14.87 -16.61
C LEU A 150 -4.63 16.40 -16.65
#